data_AF-A0A7C7A4E2-F1
#
_entry.id   AF-A0A7C7A4E2-F1
#
_cell.length_a   1.000
_cell.length_b   1.000
_cell.length_c   1.000
_cell.angle_alpha   90.00
_cell.angle_beta   90.00
_cell.angle_gamma   90.00
#
_symmetry.space_group_name_H-M   'P 1'
#
loop_
_entity.id
_entity.type
_entity.pdbx_description
1 polymer ?
#
loop_
_entity_poly.entity_id
_entity_poly.type
_entity_poly.pdbx_seq_one_letter_code
_entity_poly.pdbx_strand_id
1 'polypeptide(L)'
;KRYHSKELTGDMEITSLTGNISEMDGEVYLHLHVTLADETCHVYGGHLNSATISATGEIIIDVIDGSVGRQFSTEIGLNLFEF
;
A
#
# COMPACT_ATOMS: atom_id res chain seq x y z
N LYS A 1 0.39 -11.27 -16.72
CA LYS A 1 0.95 -11.79 -15.44
C LYS A 1 -0.22 -11.94 -14.46
N ARG A 2 -0.26 -12.99 -13.62
CA ARG A 2 -1.35 -13.20 -12.66
C ARG A 2 -0.95 -12.61 -11.30
N TYR A 3 -1.78 -11.72 -10.77
CA TYR A 3 -1.63 -11.23 -9.39
C TYR A 3 -2.09 -12.31 -8.42
N HIS A 4 -1.31 -12.56 -7.38
CA HIS A 4 -1.64 -13.51 -6.32
C HIS A 4 -1.71 -12.73 -5.01
N SER A 5 -2.93 -12.53 -4.49
CA SER A 5 -3.13 -12.01 -3.14
C SER A 5 -2.96 -13.15 -2.12
N LYS A 6 -2.48 -12.79 -0.94
CA LYS A 6 -2.45 -13.65 0.24
C LYS A 6 -3.22 -12.95 1.35
N GLU A 7 -4.21 -13.62 1.91
CA GLU A 7 -4.88 -13.17 3.12
C GLU A 7 -4.13 -13.71 4.34
N LEU A 8 -3.90 -12.84 5.31
CA LEU A 8 -3.28 -13.18 6.59
C LEU A 8 -4.34 -12.95 7.67
N THR A 9 -4.59 -13.97 8.49
CA THR A 9 -5.61 -13.96 9.55
C THR A 9 -4.94 -14.12 10.91
N GLY A 10 -5.54 -13.53 11.94
CA GLY A 10 -4.99 -13.50 13.29
C GLY A 10 -4.42 -12.13 13.65
N ASP A 11 -3.91 -12.01 14.87
CA ASP A 11 -3.31 -10.77 15.35
C ASP A 11 -1.94 -10.55 14.69
N MET A 12 -1.76 -9.35 14.15
CA MET A 12 -0.56 -8.95 13.41
C MET A 12 -0.15 -7.55 13.81
N GLU A 13 1.14 -7.35 14.05
CA GLU A 13 1.72 -6.05 14.32
C GLU A 13 2.15 -5.36 13.02
N ILE A 14 1.72 -4.12 12.82
CA ILE A 14 2.21 -3.28 11.71
C ILE A 14 3.59 -2.76 12.09
N THR A 15 4.63 -3.43 11.60
CA THR A 15 6.03 -3.02 11.85
C THR A 15 6.48 -1.89 10.92
N SER A 16 5.88 -1.79 9.73
CA SER A 16 6.07 -0.68 8.80
C SER A 16 4.89 -0.59 7.83
N LEU A 17 4.43 0.63 7.57
CA LEU A 17 3.51 0.96 6.49
C LEU A 17 4.15 2.09 5.68
N THR A 18 4.42 1.84 4.40
CA THR A 18 5.14 2.80 3.54
C THR A 18 4.47 2.89 2.20
N GLY A 19 4.30 4.10 1.69
CA GLY A 19 3.69 4.29 0.40
C GLY A 19 3.54 5.75 0.03
N ASN A 20 2.71 6.01 -0.97
CA ASN A 20 2.38 7.34 -1.43
C ASN A 20 0.89 7.49 -1.71
N ILE A 21 0.46 8.74 -1.70
CA ILE A 21 -0.86 9.20 -2.10
C ILE A 21 -0.65 10.02 -3.37
N SER A 22 -1.34 9.65 -4.44
CA SER A 22 -1.33 10.34 -5.73
C SER A 22 -2.75 10.44 -6.27
N GLU A 23 -2.92 10.86 -7.53
CA GLU A 23 -4.23 10.93 -8.17
C GLU A 23 -4.27 10.07 -9.44
N MET A 24 -5.43 9.52 -9.78
CA MET A 24 -5.70 8.92 -11.08
C MET A 24 -7.17 9.18 -11.43
N ASP A 25 -7.43 9.76 -12.62
CA ASP A 25 -8.78 10.08 -13.09
C ASP A 25 -9.59 10.97 -12.12
N GLY A 26 -8.93 11.89 -11.42
CA GLY A 26 -9.58 12.79 -10.43
C GLY A 26 -9.78 12.17 -9.04
N GLU A 27 -9.40 10.91 -8.85
CA GLU A 27 -9.62 10.16 -7.61
C GLU A 27 -8.30 9.86 -6.88
N VAL A 28 -8.38 9.75 -5.56
CA VAL A 28 -7.24 9.38 -4.72
C VAL A 28 -6.74 7.99 -5.09
N TYR A 29 -5.44 7.88 -5.38
CA TYR A 29 -4.77 6.62 -5.64
C TYR A 29 -3.72 6.34 -4.57
N LEU A 30 -3.91 5.26 -3.83
CA LEU A 30 -2.97 4.80 -2.81
C LEU A 30 -2.07 3.71 -3.37
N HIS A 31 -0.76 3.85 -3.16
CA HIS A 31 0.18 2.75 -3.37
C HIS A 31 0.92 2.48 -2.06
N LEU A 32 0.47 1.47 -1.33
CA LEU A 32 0.97 1.13 -0.01
C LEU A 32 1.61 -0.25 0.01
N HIS A 33 2.75 -0.36 0.69
CA HIS A 33 3.38 -1.61 1.07
C HIS A 33 3.40 -1.71 2.59
N VAL A 34 3.28 -2.94 3.10
CA VAL A 34 3.23 -3.21 4.54
C VAL A 34 4.20 -4.31 4.92
N THR A 35 4.71 -4.22 6.15
CA THR A 35 5.44 -5.29 6.83
C THR A 35 4.70 -5.64 8.12
N LEU A 36 4.26 -6.88 8.24
CA LEU A 36 3.46 -7.41 9.35
C LEU A 36 4.27 -8.48 10.09
N ALA A 37 4.23 -8.47 11.42
CA ALA A 37 4.82 -9.51 12.25
C ALA A 37 3.72 -10.28 13.01
N ASP A 38 3.81 -11.61 13.02
CA ASP A 38 2.93 -12.45 13.85
C ASP A 38 3.47 -12.64 15.27
N GLU A 39 2.72 -13.36 16.11
CA GLU A 39 3.06 -13.65 17.52
C GLU A 39 4.41 -14.37 17.70
N THR A 40 4.92 -15.03 16.66
CA THR A 40 6.22 -15.72 16.69
C THR A 40 7.37 -14.85 16.18
N CYS A 41 7.09 -13.57 15.90
CA CYS A 41 7.98 -12.63 15.23
C CYS A 41 8.32 -13.04 13.77
N HIS A 42 7.52 -13.90 13.14
CA HIS A 42 7.67 -14.14 11.71
C HIS A 42 7.12 -12.95 10.93
N VAL A 43 7.89 -12.48 9.94
CA VAL A 43 7.57 -11.27 9.19
C VAL A 43 7.04 -11.60 7.80
N TYR A 44 5.92 -10.97 7.46
CA TYR A 44 5.31 -10.99 6.13
C TYR A 44 5.40 -9.58 5.52
N GLY A 45 5.75 -9.49 4.24
CA GLY A 45 5.85 -8.20 3.55
C GLY A 45 5.23 -8.26 2.15
N GLY A 46 4.75 -7.12 1.67
CA GLY A 46 4.24 -7.02 0.30
C GLY A 46 3.39 -5.78 0.04
N HIS A 47 2.73 -5.78 -1.12
CA HIS A 47 1.73 -4.78 -1.49
C HIS A 47 0.47 -4.95 -0.62
N LEU A 48 0.00 -3.86 -0.03
CA LEU A 48 -1.18 -3.86 0.83
C LEU A 48 -2.44 -3.63 -0.01
N ASN A 49 -3.27 -4.66 -0.13
CA ASN A 49 -4.60 -4.52 -0.74
C ASN A 49 -5.60 -3.88 0.23
N SER A 50 -5.68 -4.43 1.45
CA SER A 50 -6.56 -3.98 2.52
C SER A 50 -6.11 -4.57 3.85
N ALA A 51 -6.46 -3.91 4.95
CA ALA A 51 -6.30 -4.41 6.30
C ALA A 51 -7.36 -3.76 7.21
N THR A 52 -7.69 -4.45 8.31
CA THR A 52 -8.56 -3.92 9.36
C THR A 52 -7.70 -3.64 10.59
N ILE A 53 -7.74 -2.40 11.09
CA ILE A 53 -7.08 -2.03 12.34
C ILE A 53 -7.88 -2.61 13.52
N SER A 54 -7.24 -3.44 14.34
CA SER A 54 -7.86 -4.05 15.52
C SER A 54 -7.86 -3.10 16.72
N ALA A 55 -6.68 -2.64 17.16
CA ALA A 55 -6.53 -1.73 18.31
C ALA A 55 -6.26 -0.29 17.87
N THR A 56 -5.09 0.00 17.31
CA THR A 56 -4.67 1.34 16.86
C THR A 56 -3.89 1.25 15.55
N GLY A 57 -3.95 2.31 14.75
CA GLY A 57 -3.13 2.49 13.55
C GLY A 57 -2.64 3.93 13.53
N GLU A 58 -1.40 4.14 13.95
CA GLU A 58 -0.79 5.47 14.01
C GLU A 58 -0.08 5.74 12.69
N ILE A 59 -0.64 6.64 11.87
CA ILE A 59 -0.16 6.91 10.49
C ILE A 59 0.18 8.39 10.39
N ILE A 60 1.39 8.67 9.91
CA ILE A 60 1.85 10.03 9.61
C ILE A 60 1.77 10.23 8.09
N ILE A 61 1.17 11.34 7.68
CA ILE A 61 1.09 11.74 6.27
C ILE A 61 1.86 13.04 6.13
N ASP A 62 2.82 13.07 5.20
CA ASP A 62 3.55 14.27 4.83
C ASP A 62 3.12 14.73 3.43
N VAL A 63 2.87 16.02 3.27
CA VAL A 63 2.31 16.60 2.05
C VAL A 63 3.43 17.21 1.23
N ILE A 64 3.49 16.84 -0.05
CA ILE A 64 4.44 17.41 -1.02
C ILE A 64 3.66 18.38 -1.91
N ASP A 65 4.13 19.63 -2.00
CA ASP A 65 3.53 20.64 -2.86
C ASP A 65 3.56 20.20 -4.34
N GLY A 66 2.40 20.26 -5.00
CA GLY A 66 2.22 19.87 -6.40
C GLY A 66 1.19 18.75 -6.56
N SER A 67 1.16 18.16 -7.76
CA SER A 67 0.29 17.04 -8.09
C SER A 67 1.08 15.99 -8.86
N VAL A 68 0.84 14.72 -8.54
CA VAL A 68 1.38 13.59 -9.31
C VAL A 68 0.21 12.72 -9.73
N GLY A 69 0.04 12.57 -11.04
CA GLY A 69 -0.97 11.71 -11.64
C GLY A 69 -0.47 10.28 -11.82
N ARG A 70 -1.30 9.45 -12.44
CA ARG A 70 -0.92 8.12 -12.90
C ARG A 70 -1.48 7.80 -14.27
N GLN A 71 -0.66 7.09 -15.06
CA GLN A 71 -1.05 6.56 -16.36
C GLN A 71 -0.86 5.04 -16.40
N PHE A 72 -1.82 4.33 -16.99
CA PHE A 72 -1.69 2.90 -17.23
C PHE A 72 -0.68 2.62 -18.35
N SER A 73 0.39 1.89 -18.05
CA SER A 73 1.34 1.39 -19.04
C SER A 73 0.85 0.06 -19.61
N THR A 74 0.55 0.00 -20.91
CA THR A 74 0.14 -1.24 -21.60
C THR A 74 1.28 -2.25 -21.73
N GLU A 75 2.52 -1.78 -21.81
CA GLU A 75 3.72 -2.61 -21.86
C GLU A 75 3.95 -3.36 -20.54
N ILE A 76 3.78 -2.66 -19.42
CA ILE A 76 4.08 -3.18 -18.08
C ILE A 76 2.83 -3.80 -17.42
N GLY A 77 1.65 -3.29 -17.77
CA GLY A 77 0.36 -3.68 -17.20
C GLY A 77 0.11 -3.08 -15.81
N LEU A 78 0.64 -1.89 -15.51
CA LEU A 78 0.55 -1.22 -14.21
C LEU A 78 0.33 0.29 -14.35
N ASN A 79 -0.22 0.91 -13.30
CA ASN A 79 -0.36 2.36 -13.20
C ASN A 79 0.93 2.98 -12.65
N LEU A 80 1.63 3.74 -13.49
CA LEU A 80 2.90 4.39 -13.15
C LEU A 80 2.68 5.88 -12.93
N PHE A 81 3.62 6.54 -12.27
CA PHE A 81 3.55 8.00 -12.08
C PHE A 81 3.57 8.73 -13.43
N GLU A 82 2.78 9.79 -13.49
CA GLU A 82 2.78 10.80 -14.54
C GLU A 82 2.96 12.16 -13.85
N PHE A 83 4.03 12.87 -14.21
CA PHE A 83 4.46 14.13 -13.58
C PHE A 83 4.12 15.32 -14.46
#